data_AF-A0A924P0V7-F1
#
_entry.id   AF-A0A924P0V7-F1
#
_cell.length_a   1.000
_cell.length_b   1.000
_cell.length_c   1.000
_cell.angle_alpha   90.00
_cell.angle_beta   90.00
_cell.angle_gamma   90.00
#
_symmetry.space_group_name_H-M   'P 1'
#
loop_
_entity.id
_entity.type
_entity.pdbx_description
1 polymer ?
#
loop_
_entity_poly.entity_id
_entity_poly.type
_entity_poly.pdbx_seq_one_letter_code
_entity_poly.pdbx_strand_id
1 'polypeptide(L)'
;MIASFSRPNINTYLTRFHGFLENFDPGQGYFSRQAEWANQWVYLAGGRWNEVTEFKFSVDATAANKQRLDCTGGEENGHFFLKNGGFFNNGIASNTLFTKPATGMAPTIDFKSLP
;
A
#
# COMPACT_ATOMS: atom_id res chain seq x y z
N MET A 1 -14.66 9.67 12.97
CA MET A 1 -13.70 8.74 13.62
C MET A 1 -14.19 7.32 13.41
N ILE A 2 -13.30 6.36 13.10
CA ILE A 2 -13.66 4.93 13.10
C ILE A 2 -13.57 4.39 14.54
N ALA A 3 -12.39 4.45 15.15
CA ALA A 3 -12.14 4.12 16.56
C ALA A 3 -10.75 4.63 17.00
N SER A 4 -10.49 4.62 18.31
CA SER A 4 -9.16 4.82 18.90
C SER A 4 -8.83 3.63 19.81
N PHE A 5 -7.60 3.11 19.71
CA PHE A 5 -7.16 1.91 20.42
C PHE A 5 -5.88 2.16 21.20
N SER A 6 -5.79 1.61 22.41
CA SER A 6 -4.55 1.52 23.18
C SER A 6 -3.96 0.13 23.04
N ARG A 7 -2.66 0.05 22.73
CA ARG A 7 -1.89 -1.19 22.73
C ARG A 7 -0.90 -1.15 23.90
N PRO A 8 -1.17 -1.82 25.04
CA PRO A 8 -0.27 -1.85 26.17
C PRO A 8 1.07 -2.52 25.85
N ASN A 9 2.10 -2.22 26.64
CA ASN A 9 3.45 -2.82 26.55
C ASN A 9 4.18 -2.57 25.22
N ILE A 10 3.77 -1.54 24.47
CA ILE A 10 4.53 -1.03 23.33
C ILE A 10 4.55 0.50 23.38
N ASN A 11 5.72 1.07 23.10
CA ASN A 11 5.89 2.50 22.90
C ASN A 11 6.58 2.71 21.56
N THR A 12 5.83 3.14 20.54
CA THR A 12 6.35 3.28 19.18
C THR A 12 5.57 4.32 18.38
N TYR A 13 6.24 4.89 17.36
CA TYR A 13 5.60 5.69 16.32
C TYR A 13 5.07 4.80 15.19
N LEU A 14 4.45 5.42 14.18
CA LEU A 14 4.08 4.71 12.95
C LEU A 14 5.31 4.08 12.31
N THR A 15 5.32 2.75 12.19
CA THR A 15 6.36 1.98 11.49
C THR A 15 5.70 0.94 10.60
N ARG A 16 6.40 0.55 9.52
CA ARG A 16 5.96 -0.50 8.58
C ARG A 16 4.54 -0.30 8.01
N PHE A 17 4.09 0.95 7.85
CA PHE A 17 2.83 1.23 7.18
C PHE A 17 2.92 0.77 5.72
N HIS A 18 1.86 0.14 5.23
CA HIS A 18 1.78 -0.41 3.88
C HIS A 18 0.32 -0.51 3.44
N GLY A 19 0.10 -0.58 2.13
CA GLY A 19 -1.16 -1.02 1.54
C GLY A 19 -1.04 -2.47 1.07
N PHE A 20 -2.17 -3.16 0.97
CA PHE A 20 -2.24 -4.51 0.39
C PHE A 20 -3.54 -4.68 -0.40
N LEU A 21 -3.56 -5.69 -1.27
CA LEU A 21 -4.71 -6.06 -2.10
C LEU A 21 -4.93 -7.56 -1.96
N GLU A 22 -6.10 -7.97 -1.48
CA GLU A 22 -6.37 -9.36 -1.10
C GLU A 22 -7.67 -9.87 -1.70
N ASN A 23 -7.70 -11.18 -1.95
CA ASN A 23 -8.90 -11.93 -2.31
C ASN A 23 -9.20 -12.94 -1.21
N PHE A 24 -10.33 -12.77 -0.53
CA PHE A 24 -10.77 -13.68 0.53
C PHE A 24 -11.72 -14.78 0.05
N ASP A 25 -12.17 -14.73 -1.22
CA ASP A 25 -13.10 -15.70 -1.79
C ASP A 25 -12.38 -16.59 -2.83
N PRO A 26 -12.17 -17.89 -2.55
CA PRO A 26 -11.56 -18.82 -3.50
C PRO A 26 -12.30 -18.87 -4.85
N GLY A 27 -13.62 -18.69 -4.83
CA GLY A 27 -14.45 -18.66 -6.03
C GLY A 27 -14.13 -17.49 -6.96
N GLN A 28 -13.49 -16.43 -6.47
CA GLN A 28 -13.18 -15.21 -7.22
C GLN A 28 -11.72 -15.14 -7.69
N GLY A 29 -10.97 -16.24 -7.60
CA GLY A 29 -9.55 -16.28 -7.98
C GLY A 29 -9.29 -16.05 -9.48
N TYR A 30 -10.30 -16.27 -10.33
CA TYR A 30 -10.23 -16.12 -11.78
C TYR A 30 -10.53 -14.70 -12.27
N PHE A 31 -10.94 -13.79 -11.37
CA PHE A 31 -11.02 -12.38 -11.68
C PHE A 31 -9.77 -11.65 -11.22
N SER A 32 -9.32 -10.73 -12.06
CA SER A 32 -8.31 -9.75 -11.66
C SER A 32 -8.96 -8.64 -10.83
N ARG A 33 -8.25 -8.18 -9.82
CA ARG A 33 -8.57 -6.96 -9.07
C ARG A 33 -7.34 -6.06 -9.05
N GLN A 34 -7.56 -4.75 -9.05
CA GLN A 34 -6.52 -3.73 -8.99
C GLN A 34 -6.94 -2.66 -8.00
N ALA A 35 -5.97 -2.13 -7.26
CA ALA A 35 -6.13 -0.97 -6.41
C ALA A 35 -4.98 0.00 -6.66
N GLU A 36 -5.29 1.29 -6.53
CA GLU A 36 -4.35 2.38 -6.70
C GLU A 36 -4.16 3.13 -5.38
N TRP A 37 -2.93 3.56 -5.15
CA TRP A 37 -2.50 4.39 -4.04
C TRP A 37 -1.97 5.70 -4.61
N ALA A 38 -2.75 6.76 -4.40
CA ALA A 38 -2.40 8.13 -4.78
C ALA A 38 -2.13 9.01 -3.54
N ASN A 39 -1.21 9.97 -3.68
CA ASN A 39 -0.98 11.05 -2.71
C ASN A 39 -0.65 10.58 -1.27
N GLN A 40 0.33 9.71 -1.08
CA GLN A 40 0.74 9.25 0.25
C GLN A 40 1.61 10.29 0.98
N TRP A 41 1.22 10.63 2.20
CA TRP A 41 1.95 11.53 3.08
C TRP A 41 2.00 10.98 4.51
N VAL A 42 3.11 11.27 5.20
CA VAL A 42 3.29 10.94 6.62
C VAL A 42 3.50 12.22 7.40
N TYR A 43 2.75 12.42 8.49
CA TYR A 43 2.95 13.55 9.39
C TYR A 43 3.96 13.15 10.47
N LEU A 44 5.12 13.79 10.48
CA LEU A 44 6.20 13.54 11.42
C LEU A 44 5.90 14.18 12.77
N ALA A 45 6.38 13.58 13.87
CA ALA A 45 6.21 14.10 15.23
C ALA A 45 6.71 15.54 15.42
N GLY A 46 7.64 16.01 14.57
CA GLY A 46 8.10 17.41 14.53
C GLY A 46 7.17 18.37 13.77
N GLY A 47 5.93 17.98 13.46
CA GLY A 47 4.93 18.84 12.85
C GLY A 47 5.09 19.05 11.33
N ARG A 48 5.78 18.15 10.63
CA ARG A 48 6.10 18.28 9.20
C ARG A 48 5.51 17.14 8.39
N TRP A 49 4.91 17.48 7.25
CA TRP A 49 4.51 16.52 6.24
C TRP A 49 5.73 16.01 5.46
N ASN A 50 5.78 14.70 5.22
CA ASN A 50 6.75 14.06 4.35
C ASN A 50 6.02 13.24 3.28
N GLU A 51 6.27 13.53 2.00
CA GLU A 51 5.67 12.78 0.89
C GLU A 51 6.31 11.41 0.78
N VAL A 52 5.51 10.39 0.49
CA VAL A 52 6.01 9.05 0.14
C VAL A 52 6.05 8.94 -1.37
N THR A 53 7.26 8.86 -1.91
CA THR A 53 7.53 8.76 -3.35
C THR A 53 8.14 7.43 -3.75
N GLU A 54 8.33 6.51 -2.80
CA GLU A 54 8.87 5.17 -3.03
C GLU A 54 8.04 4.13 -2.27
N PHE A 55 7.79 2.98 -2.90
CA PHE A 55 7.31 1.79 -2.20
C PHE A 55 8.09 0.55 -2.63
N LYS A 56 8.11 -0.44 -1.72
CA LYS A 56 8.64 -1.78 -1.99
C LYS A 56 7.49 -2.75 -2.20
N PHE A 57 7.39 -3.32 -3.38
CA PHE A 57 6.44 -4.39 -3.67
C PHE A 57 6.85 -5.67 -2.94
N SER A 58 5.87 -6.40 -2.44
CA SER A 58 6.07 -7.72 -1.85
C SER A 58 4.85 -8.60 -2.13
N VAL A 59 5.05 -9.90 -1.98
CA VAL A 59 4.00 -10.90 -2.18
C VAL A 59 3.87 -11.77 -0.94
N ASP A 60 2.74 -12.45 -0.83
CA ASP A 60 2.45 -13.39 0.25
C ASP A 60 3.18 -14.74 0.05
N ALA A 61 2.93 -15.69 0.95
CA ALA A 61 3.52 -17.02 0.87
C ALA A 61 3.09 -17.81 -0.39
N THR A 62 1.87 -17.60 -0.88
CA THR A 62 1.29 -18.29 -2.05
C THR A 62 1.99 -17.91 -3.35
N ALA A 63 2.33 -16.65 -3.52
CA ALA A 63 3.14 -16.23 -4.67
C ALA A 63 4.63 -16.54 -4.46
N ALA A 64 5.14 -16.41 -3.23
CA ALA A 64 6.54 -16.73 -2.92
C ALA A 64 6.90 -18.21 -3.18
N ASN A 65 5.96 -19.12 -2.93
CA ASN A 65 6.14 -20.55 -3.21
C ASN A 65 5.71 -20.97 -4.64
N LYS A 66 5.40 -19.98 -5.51
CA LYS A 66 5.04 -20.16 -6.92
C LYS A 66 3.75 -20.95 -7.17
N GLN A 67 2.85 -21.05 -6.21
CA GLN A 67 1.51 -21.62 -6.44
C GLN A 67 0.65 -20.71 -7.32
N ARG A 68 0.86 -19.39 -7.22
CA ARG A 68 0.23 -18.36 -8.07
C ARG A 68 1.28 -17.36 -8.54
N LEU A 69 1.20 -16.96 -9.80
CA LEU A 69 2.16 -16.04 -10.43
C LEU A 69 1.50 -14.74 -10.93
N ASP A 70 0.18 -14.63 -10.78
CA ASP A 70 -0.65 -13.52 -11.19
C ASP A 70 -0.76 -12.47 -10.08
N CYS A 71 0.41 -12.00 -9.62
CA CYS A 71 0.58 -10.90 -8.68
C CYS A 71 1.56 -9.88 -9.26
N THR A 72 1.15 -8.62 -9.35
CA THR A 72 1.98 -7.54 -9.85
C THR A 72 1.70 -6.23 -9.13
N GLY A 73 2.57 -5.26 -9.33
CA GLY A 73 2.44 -3.91 -8.82
C GLY A 73 3.42 -3.00 -9.53
N GLY A 74 3.25 -1.70 -9.33
CA GLY A 74 4.13 -0.72 -9.95
C GLY A 74 3.65 0.69 -9.77
N GLU A 75 4.09 1.55 -10.68
CA GLU A 75 3.63 2.91 -10.83
C GLU A 75 2.89 3.04 -12.17
N GLU A 76 1.75 3.70 -12.15
CA GLU A 76 0.93 4.03 -13.32
C GLU A 76 0.27 5.40 -13.09
N ASN A 77 0.44 6.33 -14.03
CA ASN A 77 -0.17 7.66 -14.01
C ASN A 77 0.10 8.50 -12.73
N GLY A 78 1.29 8.38 -12.16
CA GLY A 78 1.68 9.05 -10.92
C GLY A 78 1.13 8.39 -9.66
N HIS A 79 0.49 7.22 -9.76
CA HIS A 79 -0.04 6.45 -8.65
C HIS A 79 0.71 5.12 -8.53
N PHE A 80 0.85 4.62 -7.32
CA PHE A 80 1.24 3.23 -7.14
C PHE A 80 0.04 2.32 -7.34
N PHE A 81 0.24 1.10 -7.82
CA PHE A 81 -0.82 0.12 -7.93
C PHE A 81 -0.37 -1.28 -7.50
N LEU A 82 -1.35 -2.08 -7.08
CA LEU A 82 -1.24 -3.53 -6.92
C LEU A 82 -2.33 -4.18 -7.77
N LYS A 83 -2.02 -5.35 -8.33
CA LYS A 83 -2.98 -6.16 -9.08
C LYS A 83 -2.73 -7.64 -8.79
N ASN A 84 -3.81 -8.39 -8.53
CA ASN A 84 -3.73 -9.85 -8.39
C ASN A 84 -4.95 -10.57 -8.97
N GLY A 85 -4.81 -11.88 -9.17
CA GLY A 85 -5.86 -12.75 -9.69
C GLY A 85 -6.04 -12.66 -11.21
N GLY A 86 -6.90 -13.51 -11.77
CA GLY A 86 -7.21 -13.47 -13.20
C GLY A 86 -6.18 -14.10 -14.12
N PHE A 87 -5.19 -14.83 -13.58
CA PHE A 87 -4.26 -15.67 -14.34
C PHE A 87 -3.52 -14.93 -15.47
N PHE A 88 -3.19 -13.66 -15.25
CA PHE A 88 -2.33 -12.92 -16.18
C PHE A 88 -0.87 -13.36 -16.06
N ASN A 89 -0.08 -13.13 -17.12
CA ASN A 89 1.30 -13.62 -17.23
C ASN A 89 2.38 -12.57 -16.91
N ASN A 90 1.98 -11.38 -16.44
CA ASN A 90 2.84 -10.22 -16.20
C ASN A 90 3.10 -9.98 -14.71
N GLY A 91 3.47 -11.03 -13.98
CA GLY A 91 3.89 -10.91 -12.58
C GLY A 91 5.24 -10.18 -12.44
N ILE A 92 5.47 -9.51 -11.31
CA ILE A 92 6.75 -8.86 -11.00
C ILE A 92 7.41 -9.50 -9.79
N ALA A 93 8.74 -9.43 -9.72
CA ALA A 93 9.49 -9.99 -8.61
C ALA A 93 9.16 -9.27 -7.30
N SER A 94 9.03 -10.04 -6.21
CA SER A 94 8.95 -9.50 -4.86
C SER A 94 10.23 -8.72 -4.50
N ASN A 95 10.10 -7.71 -3.63
CA ASN A 95 11.14 -6.75 -3.25
C ASN A 95 11.55 -5.74 -4.33
N THR A 96 10.82 -5.67 -5.45
CA THR A 96 10.99 -4.59 -6.43
C THR A 96 10.64 -3.24 -5.80
N LEU A 97 11.51 -2.26 -5.98
CA LEU A 97 11.27 -0.87 -5.60
C LEU A 97 10.64 -0.12 -6.77
N PHE A 98 9.65 0.70 -6.46
CA PHE A 98 9.04 1.61 -7.41
C PHE A 98 9.05 3.02 -6.85
N THR A 99 9.25 3.98 -7.74
CA THR A 99 9.20 5.39 -7.43
C THR A 99 8.11 6.07 -8.24
N LYS A 100 7.54 7.13 -7.69
CA LYS A 100 6.62 8.03 -8.39
C LYS A 100 7.12 9.46 -8.28
N PRO A 101 6.74 10.36 -9.21
CA PRO A 101 6.99 11.79 -9.05
C PRO A 101 6.39 12.34 -7.75
N ALA A 102 7.10 13.29 -7.14
CA ALA A 102 6.56 14.06 -6.02
C ALA A 102 5.46 15.00 -6.54
N THR A 103 4.36 15.09 -5.80
CA THR A 103 3.24 15.99 -6.08
C THR A 103 3.39 17.32 -5.36
N GLY A 104 4.08 17.33 -4.21
CA GLY A 104 4.25 18.53 -3.38
C GLY A 104 2.97 19.05 -2.73
N MET A 105 1.85 18.35 -2.89
CA MET A 105 0.54 18.75 -2.38
C MET A 105 0.20 18.01 -1.07
N ALA A 106 0.72 18.52 0.04
CA ALA A 106 0.43 17.98 1.35
C ALA A 106 -1.07 18.14 1.73
N PRO A 107 -1.65 17.19 2.49
CA PRO A 107 -3.03 17.31 2.96
C PRO A 107 -3.23 18.53 3.86
N THR A 108 -4.32 19.25 3.66
CA THR A 108 -4.80 20.29 4.58
C THR A 108 -5.76 19.65 5.58
N ILE A 109 -5.33 19.52 6.83
CA ILE A 109 -6.10 18.88 7.91
C ILE A 109 -6.31 19.90 9.02
N ASP A 110 -7.56 20.17 9.38
CA ASP A 110 -7.89 20.87 10.63
C ASP A 110 -7.88 19.87 11.78
N PHE A 111 -6.72 19.69 12.41
CA PHE A 111 -6.56 18.77 13.55
C PHE A 111 -7.47 19.10 14.73
N LYS A 112 -7.95 20.35 14.88
CA LYS A 112 -8.86 20.72 15.97
C LYS A 112 -10.28 20.22 15.74
N SER A 113 -10.64 19.98 14.49
CA SER A 113 -11.95 19.43 14.10
C SER A 113 -12.02 17.91 14.19
N LEU A 114 -10.88 17.24 14.38
CA LEU A 114 -10.83 15.79 14.51
C LEU A 114 -11.21 15.38 15.94
N PRO A 115 -12.02 14.31 16.12
CA PRO A 115 -12.36 13.75 17.43
C PRO A 115 -11.16 13.23 18.22
#